data_AF-A0AAJ2VSH7-F1
#
_entry.id   AF-A0AAJ2VSH7-F1
#
_cell.length_a   1.000
_cell.length_b   1.000
_cell.length_c   1.000
_cell.angle_alpha   90.00
_cell.angle_beta   90.00
_cell.angle_gamma   90.00
#
_symmetry.space_group_name_H-M   'P 1'
#
loop_
_entity.id
_entity.type
_entity.pdbx_description
1 polymer ?
#
loop_
_entity_poly.entity_id
_entity_poly.type
_entity_poly.pdbx_seq_one_letter_code
_entity_poly.pdbx_strand_id
1 'polypeptide(L)'
;MKTEQAETASIPELLALIVGAEQSQGTEPDNAERSALAAEVLCYFANRTGQTRNGDPVDTIMVDLVTDLLHLCGSMDIDFNGVLAVAAMHHGDECGS
;
A
#
# COMPACT_ATOMS: atom_id res chain seq x y z
N MET A 1 -6.90 -27.57 17.75
CA MET A 1 -6.12 -26.52 17.09
C MET A 1 -7.09 -25.69 16.27
N LYS A 2 -7.44 -24.49 16.74
CA LYS A 2 -8.13 -23.51 15.90
C LYS A 2 -7.02 -22.80 15.14
N THR A 3 -7.02 -22.90 13.82
CA THR A 3 -6.18 -22.08 12.96
C THR A 3 -6.64 -20.65 13.17
N GLU A 4 -5.81 -19.82 13.81
CA GLU A 4 -5.91 -18.37 13.69
C GLU A 4 -5.70 -18.06 12.21
N GLN A 5 -6.79 -17.82 11.48
CA GLN A 5 -6.68 -17.07 10.24
C GLN A 5 -6.10 -15.72 10.64
N ALA A 6 -4.90 -15.41 10.12
CA ALA A 6 -4.40 -14.04 10.17
C ALA A 6 -5.50 -13.15 9.60
N GLU A 7 -5.97 -12.19 10.40
CA GLU A 7 -6.97 -11.22 9.98
C GLU A 7 -6.35 -10.42 8.84
N THR A 8 -6.72 -10.74 7.60
CA THR A 8 -6.26 -10.03 6.41
C THR A 8 -6.89 -8.67 6.39
N ALA A 9 -6.06 -7.63 6.27
CA ALA A 9 -6.52 -6.24 6.22
C ALA A 9 -7.58 -6.04 5.14
N SER A 10 -8.48 -5.09 5.39
CA SER A 10 -9.70 -4.83 4.65
C SER A 10 -9.78 -3.35 4.23
N ILE A 11 -10.60 -3.04 3.22
CA ILE A 11 -10.80 -1.67 2.74
C ILE A 11 -11.26 -0.70 3.86
N PRO A 12 -12.18 -1.07 4.77
CA PRO A 12 -12.51 -0.22 5.91
C PRO A 12 -11.31 0.18 6.78
N GLU A 13 -10.33 -0.70 6.96
CA GLU A 13 -9.12 -0.39 7.72
C GLU A 13 -8.20 0.58 6.97
N LEU A 14 -8.11 0.45 5.63
CA LEU A 14 -7.43 1.44 4.80
C LEU A 14 -8.08 2.83 4.91
N LEU A 15 -9.42 2.89 4.90
CA LEU A 15 -10.15 4.15 5.07
C LEU A 15 -9.91 4.78 6.45
N ALA A 16 -9.84 3.96 7.50
CA ALA A 16 -9.53 4.44 8.84
C ALA A 16 -8.11 5.04 8.93
N LEU A 17 -7.13 4.45 8.24
CA LEU A 17 -5.77 4.98 8.16
C LEU A 17 -5.72 6.35 7.47
N ILE A 18 -6.45 6.51 6.34
CA ILE A 18 -6.52 7.78 5.61
C ILE A 18 -7.07 8.90 6.50
N VAL A 19 -8.21 8.66 7.15
CA VAL A 19 -8.86 9.65 8.04
C VAL A 19 -7.99 10.01 9.25
N GLY A 20 -7.17 9.08 9.74
CA GLY A 20 -6.25 9.32 10.84
C GLY A 20 -5.11 10.28 10.49
N ALA A 21 -4.61 10.22 9.25
CA ALA A 21 -3.47 11.04 8.81
C ALA A 21 -3.81 12.49 8.44
N GLU A 22 -5.05 12.79 8.04
CA GLU A 22 -5.50 14.16 7.73
C GLU A 22 -5.45 15.14 8.92
N GLN A 23 -5.12 14.66 10.12
CA GLN A 23 -5.06 15.44 11.37
C GLN A 23 -3.67 16.00 11.70
N SER A 24 -2.64 15.70 10.90
CA SER A 24 -1.27 16.16 11.12
C SER A 24 -1.00 17.46 10.34
N GLN A 25 -0.39 18.46 11.01
CA GLN A 25 0.09 19.69 10.39
C GLN A 25 1.61 19.84 10.57
N GLY A 26 2.34 19.68 9.47
CA GLY A 26 3.59 20.39 9.20
C GLY A 26 4.89 19.61 9.43
N THR A 27 5.77 19.67 8.40
CA THR A 27 7.09 19.02 8.18
C THR A 27 7.00 17.71 7.35
N GLU A 28 8.15 17.15 6.98
CA GLU A 28 8.30 15.91 6.18
C GLU A 28 7.30 14.85 6.63
N PRO A 29 6.58 14.20 5.71
CA PRO A 29 5.49 13.32 6.09
C PRO A 29 5.98 12.22 7.02
N ASP A 30 5.33 12.05 8.15
CA ASP A 30 5.65 10.97 9.08
C ASP A 30 5.26 9.61 8.49
N ASN A 31 5.69 8.52 9.12
CA ASN A 31 5.43 7.17 8.63
C ASN A 31 3.92 6.84 8.56
N ALA A 32 3.08 7.50 9.37
CA ALA A 32 1.64 7.33 9.34
C ALA A 32 1.02 8.06 8.15
N GLU A 33 1.46 9.28 7.84
CA GLU A 33 1.06 10.04 6.65
C GLU A 33 1.49 9.32 5.36
N ARG A 34 2.71 8.75 5.32
CA ARG A 34 3.18 7.91 4.20
C ARG A 34 2.30 6.67 4.01
N SER A 35 1.94 6.00 5.12
CA SER A 35 1.08 4.82 5.08
C SER A 35 -0.35 5.14 4.65
N ALA A 36 -0.90 6.28 5.09
CA ALA A 36 -2.22 6.75 4.69
C ALA A 36 -2.29 7.12 3.21
N LEU A 37 -1.24 7.76 2.67
CA LEU A 37 -1.17 8.03 1.23
C LEU A 37 -1.14 6.72 0.41
N ALA A 38 -0.37 5.72 0.86
CA ALA A 38 -0.38 4.41 0.23
C ALA A 38 -1.76 3.75 0.29
N ALA A 39 -2.45 3.85 1.43
CA ALA A 39 -3.82 3.36 1.60
C ALA A 39 -4.80 4.04 0.63
N GLU A 40 -4.67 5.35 0.40
CA GLU A 40 -5.48 6.09 -0.57
C GLU A 40 -5.29 5.56 -2.00
N VAL A 41 -4.03 5.33 -2.40
CA VAL A 41 -3.70 4.75 -3.71
C VAL A 41 -4.31 3.36 -3.88
N LEU A 42 -4.21 2.49 -2.85
CA LEU A 42 -4.84 1.17 -2.89
C LEU A 42 -6.37 1.25 -2.96
N CYS A 43 -7.01 2.12 -2.19
CA CYS A 43 -8.46 2.33 -2.24
C CYS A 43 -8.91 2.84 -3.62
N TYR A 44 -8.16 3.77 -4.22
CA TYR A 44 -8.43 4.25 -5.56
C TYR A 44 -8.32 3.13 -6.60
N PHE A 45 -7.25 2.34 -6.52
CA PHE A 45 -7.02 1.20 -7.41
C PHE A 45 -8.15 0.17 -7.30
N ALA A 46 -8.47 -0.28 -6.07
CA ALA A 46 -9.52 -1.25 -5.82
C ALA A 46 -10.90 -0.80 -6.33
N ASN A 47 -11.20 0.50 -6.19
CA ASN A 47 -12.45 1.06 -6.72
C ASN A 47 -12.45 1.07 -8.25
N ARG A 48 -11.31 1.38 -8.87
CA ARG A 48 -11.17 1.44 -10.32
C ARG A 48 -11.19 0.06 -11.00
N THR A 49 -10.70 -0.97 -10.33
CA THR A 49 -10.70 -2.37 -10.81
C THR A 49 -11.96 -3.13 -10.40
N GLY A 50 -12.79 -2.56 -9.53
CA GLY A 50 -14.02 -3.18 -9.03
C GLY A 50 -13.80 -4.16 -7.86
N GLN A 51 -12.58 -4.30 -7.36
CA GLN A 51 -12.22 -5.18 -6.24
C GLN A 51 -12.90 -4.76 -4.93
N THR A 52 -13.18 -3.46 -4.77
CA THR A 52 -14.00 -2.96 -3.64
C THR A 52 -15.38 -3.63 -3.58
N ARG A 53 -15.98 -3.93 -4.74
CA ARG A 53 -17.29 -4.57 -4.81
C ARG A 53 -17.21 -6.09 -4.58
N ASN A 54 -16.08 -6.70 -4.93
CA ASN A 54 -15.85 -8.13 -4.75
C ASN A 54 -15.52 -8.47 -3.29
N GLY A 55 -15.13 -7.48 -2.49
CA GLY A 55 -14.70 -7.69 -1.12
C GLY A 55 -13.34 -8.40 -1.05
N ASP A 56 -12.51 -8.19 -2.07
CA ASP A 56 -11.18 -8.80 -2.13
C ASP A 56 -10.31 -8.28 -0.97
N PRO A 57 -9.51 -9.15 -0.34
CA PRO A 57 -8.65 -8.75 0.77
C PRO A 57 -7.52 -7.82 0.27
N VAL A 58 -6.99 -6.98 1.16
CA VAL A 58 -6.01 -5.93 0.80
C VAL A 58 -4.72 -6.51 0.23
N ASP A 59 -4.30 -7.69 0.68
CA ASP A 59 -3.13 -8.39 0.13
C ASP A 59 -3.31 -8.75 -1.35
N THR A 60 -4.50 -9.21 -1.75
CA THR A 60 -4.85 -9.49 -3.15
C THR A 60 -4.85 -8.22 -3.98
N ILE A 61 -5.46 -7.15 -3.46
CA ILE A 61 -5.47 -5.83 -4.12
C ILE A 61 -4.04 -5.31 -4.30
N MET A 62 -3.19 -5.50 -3.30
CA MET A 62 -1.77 -5.10 -3.34
C MET A 62 -0.98 -5.91 -4.37
N VAL A 63 -1.20 -7.23 -4.45
CA VAL A 63 -0.57 -8.09 -5.47
C VAL A 63 -0.97 -7.64 -6.88
N ASP A 64 -2.24 -7.33 -7.10
CA ASP A 64 -2.72 -6.87 -8.40
C ASP A 64 -2.12 -5.51 -8.77
N LEU A 65 -2.07 -4.57 -7.82
CA LEU A 65 -1.41 -3.27 -8.01
C LEU A 65 0.08 -3.43 -8.36
N VAL A 66 0.81 -4.29 -7.64
CA VAL A 66 2.23 -4.57 -7.91
C VAL A 66 2.41 -5.23 -9.28
N THR A 67 1.48 -6.09 -9.69
CA THR A 67 1.50 -6.72 -11.02
C THR A 67 1.35 -5.67 -12.12
N ASP A 68 0.45 -4.71 -11.96
CA ASP A 68 0.29 -3.60 -12.90
C ASP A 68 1.52 -2.68 -12.93
N LEU A 69 2.16 -2.44 -11.78
CA LEU A 69 3.42 -1.70 -11.69
C LEU A 69 4.58 -2.43 -12.39
N LEU A 70 4.64 -3.77 -12.30
CA LEU A 70 5.61 -4.58 -13.04
C LEU A 70 5.41 -4.45 -14.56
N HIS A 71 4.16 -4.50 -15.03
CA HIS A 71 3.83 -4.24 -16.43
C HIS A 71 4.24 -2.85 -16.88
N LEU A 72 4.00 -1.83 -16.05
CA LEU A 72 4.42 -0.45 -16.31
C LEU A 72 5.95 -0.34 -16.42
N CYS A 73 6.68 -0.92 -15.46
CA CYS A 73 8.14 -0.89 -15.45
C CYS A 73 8.73 -1.56 -16.70
N GLY A 74 8.18 -2.71 -17.11
CA GLY A 74 8.56 -3.37 -18.35
C GLY A 74 8.33 -2.51 -19.60
N SER A 75 7.27 -1.69 -19.61
CA SER A 75 6.99 -0.77 -20.73
C SER A 75 7.90 0.46 -20.77
N MET A 76 8.45 0.86 -19.62
CA MET A 76 9.28 2.06 -19.43
C MET A 76 10.78 1.76 -19.33
N ASP A 77 11.20 0.50 -19.44
CA ASP A 77 12.58 0.04 -19.23
C ASP A 77 13.12 0.41 -17.84
N ILE A 78 12.25 0.30 -16.83
CA ILE A 78 12.59 0.53 -15.42
C ILE A 78 12.90 -0.83 -14.76
N ASP A 79 14.03 -0.94 -14.08
CA ASP A 79 14.36 -2.10 -13.24
C ASP A 79 13.57 -2.07 -11.93
N PHE A 80 12.41 -2.72 -11.91
CA PHE A 80 11.56 -2.80 -10.72
C PHE A 80 12.27 -3.40 -9.51
N ASN A 81 13.15 -4.40 -9.70
CA ASN A 81 13.88 -5.02 -8.59
C ASN A 81 14.89 -4.04 -7.98
N GLY A 82 15.56 -3.25 -8.80
CA GLY A 82 16.43 -2.17 -8.37
C GLY A 82 15.67 -1.10 -7.57
N VAL A 83 14.50 -0.68 -8.06
CA VAL A 83 13.63 0.27 -7.35
C VAL A 83 13.19 -0.29 -5.99
N LEU A 84 12.74 -1.55 -5.96
CA LEU A 84 12.30 -2.21 -4.73
C LEU A 84 13.43 -2.33 -3.69
N ALA A 85 14.64 -2.65 -4.13
CA ALA A 85 15.79 -2.76 -3.25
C ALA A 85 16.14 -1.41 -2.59
N VAL A 86 16.12 -0.32 -3.35
CA VAL A 86 16.36 1.03 -2.80
C VAL A 86 15.22 1.47 -1.89
N ALA A 87 13.96 1.21 -2.25
CA ALA A 87 12.81 1.53 -1.41
C ALA A 87 12.84 0.78 -0.06
N ALA A 88 13.24 -0.49 -0.07
CA ALA A 88 13.39 -1.28 1.16
C ALA A 88 14.49 -0.73 2.09
N MET A 89 15.58 -0.20 1.52
CA MET A 89 16.63 0.46 2.29
C MET A 89 16.09 1.72 2.99
N HIS A 90 15.40 2.61 2.26
CA HIS A 90 14.81 3.82 2.86
C HIS A 90 13.78 3.48 3.95
N HIS A 91 12.90 2.51 3.72
CA HIS A 91 11.95 2.07 4.73
C HIS A 91 12.66 1.50 5.99
N GLY A 92 13.76 0.78 5.82
CA GLY A 92 14.57 0.28 6.92
C GLY A 92 15.21 1.41 7.75
N ASP A 93 15.78 2.41 7.08
CA ASP A 93 16.40 3.57 7.72
C ASP A 93 15.37 4.42 8.51
N GLU A 94 14.15 4.56 7.97
CA GLU A 94 13.04 5.29 8.60
C GLU A 94 12.36 4.53 9.75
N CYS A 95 12.53 3.21 9.84
CA CYS A 95 11.95 2.36 10.90
C CYS A 95 12.93 2.12 12.07
N GLY A 96 14.24 2.31 11.84
CA GLY A 96 15.30 2.16 12.84
C GLY A 96 15.62 3.40 13.67
N SER A 97 14.92 4.52 13.45
CA SER A 97 15.13 5.82 14.10
C SER A 97 14.09 6.15 15.16
#